data_AF-A0A2M7VX23-F1
#
_entry.id   AF-A0A2M7VX23-F1
#
_cell.length_a   1.000
_cell.length_b   1.000
_cell.length_c   1.000
_cell.angle_alpha   90.00
_cell.angle_beta   90.00
_cell.angle_gamma   90.00
#
_symmetry.space_group_name_H-M   'P 1'
#
loop_
_entity.id
_entity.type
_entity.pdbx_description
1 polymer ?
#
loop_
_entity_poly.entity_id
_entity_poly.type
_entity_poly.pdbx_seq_one_letter_code
_entity_poly.pdbx_strand_id
1 'polypeptide(L)'
;MSRKKQEKQFLQTLFNSAEKQNCKITQHEFCGDFIIGLDETANALFFYKKKNEEETKIHIHLSDIQNCKMMTTCRSNENNNLKFTDKVELSLMPITKNKPNILLEFYNTQDSFQAGPDLLLVGKWERIINELLKYRKTTSLETSLKL
;
A
#
# COMPACT_ATOMS: atom_id res chain seq x y z
N MET A 1 12.48 6.12 20.62
CA MET A 1 13.39 5.51 19.60
C MET A 1 13.76 6.61 18.61
N SER A 2 14.99 6.67 18.07
CA SER A 2 15.32 7.71 17.06
C SER A 2 14.75 7.33 15.69
N ARG A 3 14.37 8.32 14.87
CA ARG A 3 13.81 8.11 13.52
C ARG A 3 14.70 7.20 12.65
N LYS A 4 16.02 7.41 12.67
CA LYS A 4 16.99 6.59 11.93
C LYS A 4 17.01 5.12 12.39
N LYS A 5 16.84 4.89 13.69
CA LYS A 5 16.78 3.53 14.25
C LYS A 5 15.48 2.83 13.85
N GLN A 6 14.36 3.55 13.87
CA GLN A 6 13.06 3.04 13.43
C GLN A 6 13.08 2.68 11.95
N GLU A 7 13.54 3.59 11.09
CA GLU A 7 13.67 3.36 9.65
C GLU A 7 14.49 2.10 9.34
N LYS A 8 15.65 1.94 10.00
CA LYS A 8 16.48 0.74 9.83
C LYS A 8 15.75 -0.55 10.22
N GLN A 9 14.99 -0.53 11.32
CA GLN A 9 14.20 -1.70 11.74
C GLN A 9 13.07 -2.02 10.77
N PHE A 10 12.43 -1.00 10.21
CA PHE A 10 11.35 -1.13 9.24
C PHE A 10 11.88 -1.68 7.91
N LEU A 11 13.00 -1.14 7.42
CA LEU A 11 13.70 -1.67 6.25
C LEU A 11 14.11 -3.12 6.44
N GLN A 12 14.69 -3.46 7.59
CA GLN A 12 15.06 -4.84 7.89
C GLN A 12 13.83 -5.77 7.90
N THR A 13 12.72 -5.32 8.49
CA THR A 13 11.47 -6.09 8.50
C THR A 13 10.91 -6.30 7.10
N LEU A 14 10.95 -5.24 6.27
CA LEU A 14 10.50 -5.27 4.88
C LEU A 14 11.35 -6.24 4.04
N PHE A 15 12.68 -6.10 4.07
CA PHE A 15 13.58 -6.96 3.30
C PHE A 15 13.52 -8.42 3.75
N ASN A 16 13.49 -8.68 5.06
CA ASN A 16 13.31 -10.04 5.57
C ASN A 16 11.98 -10.66 5.13
N SER A 17 10.93 -9.85 4.99
CA SER A 17 9.63 -10.33 4.50
C SER A 17 9.68 -10.67 3.01
N ALA A 18 10.38 -9.86 2.21
CA ALA A 18 10.59 -10.14 0.79
C ALA A 18 11.46 -11.38 0.55
N GLU A 19 12.58 -11.52 1.27
CA GLU A 19 13.47 -12.68 1.15
C GLU A 19 12.74 -13.99 1.45
N LYS A 20 11.88 -14.02 2.48
CA LYS A 20 11.05 -15.19 2.81
C LYS A 20 10.09 -15.59 1.68
N GLN A 21 9.76 -14.68 0.78
CA GLN A 21 8.91 -14.88 -0.38
C GLN A 21 9.71 -15.02 -1.68
N ASN A 22 11.04 -15.18 -1.59
CA ASN A 22 11.96 -15.17 -2.74
C ASN A 22 11.83 -13.91 -3.62
N CYS A 23 11.47 -12.78 -3.01
CA CYS A 23 11.34 -11.48 -3.67
C CYS A 23 12.53 -10.57 -3.29
N LYS A 24 12.84 -9.62 -4.17
CA LYS A 24 13.82 -8.55 -3.96
C LYS A 24 13.14 -7.20 -4.10
N ILE A 25 13.10 -6.43 -3.00
CA ILE A 25 12.56 -5.08 -3.02
C ILE A 25 13.39 -4.19 -3.97
N THR A 26 12.76 -3.71 -5.04
CA THR A 26 13.34 -2.79 -6.04
C THR A 26 13.03 -1.33 -5.73
N GLN A 27 11.89 -1.07 -5.10
CA GLN A 27 11.46 0.26 -4.69
C GLN A 27 10.90 0.21 -3.26
N HIS A 28 11.21 1.21 -2.44
CA HIS A 28 10.62 1.33 -1.11
C HIS A 28 10.49 2.79 -0.68
N GLU A 29 9.60 3.05 0.27
CA GLU A 29 9.41 4.36 0.86
C GLU A 29 9.04 4.24 2.34
N PHE A 30 9.84 4.85 3.20
CA PHE A 30 9.61 4.90 4.65
C PHE A 30 8.92 6.22 5.00
N CYS A 31 7.82 6.14 5.75
CA CYS A 31 7.03 7.30 6.15
C CYS A 31 6.60 7.17 7.62
N GLY A 32 7.55 7.38 8.53
CA GLY A 32 7.27 7.49 9.96
C GLY A 32 6.84 6.16 10.59
N ASP A 33 5.54 5.88 10.62
CA ASP A 33 4.93 4.70 11.25
C ASP A 33 4.67 3.54 10.27
N PHE A 34 4.94 3.72 8.97
CA PHE A 34 4.92 2.65 7.99
C PHE A 34 6.08 2.68 6.99
N ILE A 35 6.27 1.57 6.31
CA ILE A 35 7.11 1.40 5.13
C ILE A 35 6.35 0.56 4.10
N ILE A 36 6.46 0.96 2.84
CA ILE A 36 5.91 0.23 1.69
C ILE A 36 7.05 -0.11 0.74
N GLY A 37 6.99 -1.28 0.12
CA GLY A 37 7.99 -1.79 -0.78
C GLY A 37 7.38 -2.58 -1.93
N LEU A 38 8.09 -2.60 -3.04
CA LEU A 38 7.70 -3.27 -4.26
C LEU A 38 8.88 -4.07 -4.79
N ASP A 39 8.61 -5.26 -5.28
CA ASP A 39 9.44 -5.99 -6.22
C ASP A 39 8.77 -5.90 -7.59
N GLU A 40 9.33 -5.08 -8.49
CA GLU A 40 8.83 -4.91 -9.87
C GLU A 40 8.99 -6.17 -10.71
N THR A 41 9.97 -7.02 -10.39
CA THR A 41 10.26 -8.24 -11.15
C THR A 41 9.29 -9.35 -10.76
N ALA A 42 9.13 -9.58 -9.46
CA ALA A 42 8.19 -10.56 -8.92
C ALA A 42 6.74 -10.06 -8.87
N ASN A 43 6.49 -8.78 -9.17
CA ASN A 43 5.19 -8.12 -9.06
C ASN A 43 4.58 -8.31 -7.66
N ALA A 44 5.38 -8.07 -6.62
CA ALA A 44 4.98 -8.28 -5.24
C ALA A 44 5.06 -6.97 -4.44
N LEU A 45 3.97 -6.64 -3.74
CA LEU A 45 3.87 -5.48 -2.86
C LEU A 45 4.01 -5.93 -1.40
N PHE A 46 4.80 -5.18 -0.64
CA PHE A 46 5.06 -5.40 0.77
C PHE A 46 4.71 -4.13 1.54
N PHE A 47 4.01 -4.29 2.66
CA PHE A 47 3.66 -3.18 3.52
C PHE A 47 3.88 -3.58 4.97
N TYR A 48 4.56 -2.72 5.72
CA TYR A 48 4.76 -2.87 7.15
C TYR A 48 4.42 -1.57 7.85
N LYS A 49 3.46 -1.62 8.78
CA LYS A 49 3.10 -0.51 9.66
C LYS A 49 3.25 -0.98 11.09
N LYS A 50 3.83 -0.14 11.95
CA LYS A 50 3.89 -0.42 13.38
C LYS A 50 3.58 0.84 14.17
N LYS A 51 2.61 0.70 15.06
CA LYS A 51 2.13 1.77 15.92
C LYS A 51 1.85 1.21 17.31
N ASN A 52 2.49 1.80 18.32
CA ASN A 52 2.46 1.28 19.69
C ASN A 52 2.83 -0.21 19.71
N GLU A 53 1.94 -1.07 20.21
CA GLU A 53 2.12 -2.52 20.28
C GLU A 53 1.53 -3.26 19.06
N GLU A 54 0.82 -2.55 18.19
CA GLU A 54 0.20 -3.12 17.00
C GLU A 54 1.15 -3.09 15.81
N GLU A 55 1.23 -4.22 15.11
CA GLU A 55 1.95 -4.32 13.86
C GLU A 55 1.09 -4.95 12.76
N THR A 56 1.17 -4.36 11.57
CA THR A 56 0.52 -4.84 10.36
C THR A 56 1.61 -5.19 9.35
N LYS A 57 1.65 -6.45 8.93
CA LYS A 57 2.54 -6.98 7.89
C LYS A 57 1.69 -7.54 6.77
N ILE A 58 1.82 -6.97 5.57
CA ILE A 58 1.03 -7.37 4.41
C ILE A 58 1.99 -7.67 3.26
N HIS A 59 1.73 -8.79 2.58
CA HIS A 59 2.38 -9.22 1.35
C HIS A 59 1.30 -9.53 0.32
N ILE A 60 1.45 -9.00 -0.88
CA ILE A 60 0.45 -9.11 -1.95
C ILE A 60 1.17 -9.43 -3.25
N HIS A 61 0.84 -10.55 -3.89
CA HIS A 61 1.14 -10.74 -5.29
C HIS A 61 0.17 -9.90 -6.12
N LEU A 62 0.69 -8.91 -6.86
CA LEU A 62 -0.12 -8.05 -7.72
C LEU A 62 -0.79 -8.85 -8.85
N SER A 63 -0.33 -10.08 -9.10
CA SER A 63 -1.01 -11.03 -9.98
C SER A 63 -2.43 -11.40 -9.52
N ASP A 64 -2.75 -11.23 -8.24
CA ASP A 64 -4.05 -11.59 -7.69
C ASP A 64 -4.99 -10.39 -7.59
N ILE A 65 -4.52 -9.20 -8.01
CA ILE A 65 -5.21 -7.92 -7.87
C ILE A 65 -5.73 -7.45 -9.22
N GLN A 66 -7.00 -7.04 -9.24
CA GLN A 66 -7.66 -6.50 -10.42
C GLN A 66 -7.47 -4.98 -10.56
N ASN A 67 -7.48 -4.29 -9.42
CA ASN A 67 -7.47 -2.84 -9.34
C ASN A 67 -6.94 -2.35 -7.98
N CYS A 68 -6.33 -1.17 -7.97
CA CYS A 68 -5.95 -0.45 -6.75
C CYS A 68 -6.61 0.93 -6.76
N LYS A 69 -7.18 1.35 -5.62
CA LYS A 69 -7.80 2.68 -5.49
C LYS A 69 -7.45 3.35 -4.18
N MET A 70 -7.10 4.63 -4.22
CA MET A 70 -7.01 5.47 -3.02
C MET A 70 -8.41 5.79 -2.49
N MET A 71 -8.60 5.50 -1.21
CA MET A 71 -9.85 5.72 -0.49
C MET A 71 -9.62 6.71 0.65
N THR A 72 -10.48 7.72 0.71
CA THR A 72 -10.46 8.74 1.77
C THR A 72 -11.81 8.74 2.47
N THR A 73 -11.80 8.55 3.79
CA THR A 73 -12.99 8.73 4.62
C THR A 73 -12.94 10.11 5.23
N CYS A 74 -14.00 10.90 5.08
CA CYS A 74 -14.08 12.25 5.65
C CYS A 74 -15.27 12.36 6.60
N ARG A 75 -15.09 13.12 7.69
CA ARG A 75 -16.18 13.55 8.57
C ARG A 75 -16.62 14.96 8.16
N SER A 76 -17.92 15.12 7.92
CA SER A 76 -18.55 16.43 7.80
C SER A 76 -19.07 16.87 9.16
N ASN A 77 -18.74 18.09 9.58
CA ASN A 77 -19.46 18.75 10.68
C ASN A 77 -20.63 19.54 10.08
N GLU A 78 -21.85 19.16 10.42
CA GLU A 78 -23.09 19.76 9.87
C GLU A 78 -23.17 21.27 10.12
N ASN A 79 -22.47 21.79 11.14
CA ASN A 79 -22.53 23.21 11.48
C ASN A 79 -21.62 24.12 10.64
N ASN A 80 -20.56 23.61 9.98
CA ASN A 80 -19.53 24.49 9.39
C ASN A 80 -19.07 24.14 7.96
N ASN A 81 -19.69 23.16 7.28
CA ASN A 81 -19.27 22.69 5.94
C ASN A 81 -17.78 22.26 5.81
N LEU A 82 -17.06 22.15 6.92
CA LEU A 82 -15.67 21.70 6.96
C LEU A 82 -15.64 20.17 6.89
N LYS A 83 -14.92 19.65 5.89
CA LYS A 83 -14.64 18.22 5.73
C LYS A 83 -13.24 17.94 6.26
N PHE A 84 -13.15 17.09 7.27
CA PHE A 84 -11.88 16.61 7.80
C PHE A 84 -11.63 15.19 7.31
N THR A 85 -10.44 14.93 6.78
CA THR A 85 -10.02 13.57 6.41
C THR A 85 -9.78 12.77 7.68
N ASP A 86 -10.63 11.76 7.89
CA ASP A 86 -10.53 10.83 9.01
C ASP A 86 -9.61 9.66 8.67
N LYS A 87 -9.67 9.12 7.45
CA LYS A 87 -8.93 7.91 7.08
C LYS A 87 -8.39 8.00 5.65
N VAL A 88 -7.18 7.49 5.42
CA VAL A 88 -6.59 7.37 4.08
C VAL A 88 -6.02 5.96 3.90
N GLU A 89 -6.45 5.29 2.83
CA GLU A 89 -6.10 3.90 2.54
C GLU A 89 -5.88 3.66 1.05
N LEU A 90 -5.08 2.66 0.71
CA LEU A 90 -5.16 1.99 -0.59
C LEU A 90 -6.01 0.74 -0.46
N SER A 91 -7.03 0.63 -1.30
CA SER A 91 -7.88 -0.54 -1.43
C SER A 91 -7.46 -1.34 -2.65
N LEU A 92 -6.84 -2.51 -2.43
CA LEU A 92 -6.51 -3.46 -3.48
C LEU A 92 -7.66 -4.46 -3.63
N MET A 93 -8.26 -4.49 -4.81
CA MET A 93 -9.40 -5.34 -5.15
C MET A 93 -8.92 -6.65 -5.76
N PRO A 94 -9.14 -7.81 -5.12
CA PRO A 94 -8.74 -9.09 -5.69
C PRO A 94 -9.51 -9.41 -6.99
N ILE A 95 -8.89 -10.17 -7.88
CA ILE A 95 -9.56 -10.73 -9.08
C ILE A 95 -10.69 -11.70 -8.66
N THR A 96 -10.51 -12.40 -7.54
CA THR A 96 -11.52 -13.31 -7.00
C THR A 96 -12.66 -12.54 -6.36
N LYS A 97 -13.85 -12.57 -6.98
CA LYS A 97 -15.03 -11.78 -6.57
C LYS A 97 -15.50 -11.99 -5.12
N ASN A 98 -15.15 -13.10 -4.49
CA ASN A 98 -15.55 -13.42 -3.12
C ASN A 98 -14.46 -13.13 -2.08
N LYS A 99 -13.29 -12.61 -2.48
CA LYS A 99 -12.27 -12.18 -1.52
C LYS A 99 -12.49 -10.72 -1.16
N PRO A 100 -12.41 -10.36 0.14
CA PRO A 100 -12.50 -8.96 0.54
C PRO A 100 -11.32 -8.16 0.00
N ASN A 101 -11.52 -6.84 -0.13
CA ASN A 101 -10.44 -5.93 -0.49
C ASN A 101 -9.35 -5.96 0.58
N ILE A 102 -8.10 -5.85 0.14
CA ILE A 102 -6.95 -5.67 1.02
C ILE A 102 -6.78 -4.17 1.24
N LEU A 103 -6.88 -3.72 2.49
CA LEU A 103 -6.75 -2.32 2.85
C LEU A 103 -5.36 -2.05 3.43
N LEU A 104 -4.61 -1.17 2.77
CA LEU A 104 -3.36 -0.62 3.31
C LEU A 104 -3.70 0.72 3.94
N GLU A 105 -3.79 0.77 5.26
CA GLU A 105 -4.13 1.99 5.97
C GLU A 105 -2.90 2.87 6.21
N PHE A 106 -2.89 4.05 5.61
CA PHE A 106 -1.81 5.03 5.75
C PHE A 106 -2.08 5.97 6.93
N TYR A 107 -3.35 6.24 7.25
CA TYR A 107 -3.72 7.15 8.33
C TYR A 107 -5.14 6.94 8.82
N ASN A 108 -5.33 7.23 10.11
CA ASN A 108 -6.61 7.25 10.80
C ASN A 108 -6.57 8.27 11.95
N THR A 109 -7.49 9.23 11.98
CA THR A 109 -7.62 10.26 13.02
C THR A 109 -7.89 9.66 14.40
N GLN A 110 -8.52 8.48 14.47
CA GLN A 110 -8.72 7.79 15.75
C GLN A 110 -7.40 7.32 16.36
N ASP A 111 -6.41 7.04 15.51
CA ASP A 111 -5.15 6.45 15.95
C ASP A 111 -4.04 7.51 16.06
N SER A 112 -4.10 8.62 15.31
CA SER A 112 -3.01 9.63 15.26
C SER A 112 -3.48 11.07 15.48
N PHE A 113 -2.82 11.75 16.43
CA PHE A 113 -2.81 13.21 16.58
C PHE A 113 -1.84 13.94 15.62
N GLN A 114 -1.11 13.19 14.77
CA GLN A 114 -0.17 13.75 13.80
C GLN A 114 -0.91 14.27 12.56
N ALA A 115 -0.27 15.19 11.84
CA ALA A 115 -0.71 15.58 10.49
C ALA A 115 -0.86 14.31 9.63
N GLY A 116 -1.95 14.24 8.86
CA GLY A 116 -2.27 13.11 7.99
C GLY A 116 -1.12 12.69 7.06
N PRO A 117 -1.24 11.51 6.42
CA PRO A 117 -0.18 11.04 5.55
C PRO A 117 -0.10 12.00 4.37
N ASP A 118 1.05 12.05 3.72
CA ASP A 118 1.16 12.81 2.48
C ASP A 118 0.24 12.16 1.44
N LEU A 119 -0.87 12.83 1.09
CA LEU A 119 -1.81 12.35 0.08
C LEU A 119 -1.11 12.16 -1.27
N LEU A 120 -0.03 12.92 -1.54
CA LEU A 120 0.79 12.74 -2.72
C LEU A 120 1.54 11.40 -2.69
N LEU A 121 1.99 10.95 -1.52
CA LEU A 121 2.61 9.63 -1.36
C LEU A 121 1.59 8.53 -1.65
N VAL A 122 0.38 8.61 -1.09
CA VAL A 122 -0.64 7.58 -1.32
C VAL A 122 -1.06 7.55 -2.79
N GLY A 123 -1.28 8.71 -3.41
CA GLY A 123 -1.59 8.81 -4.84
C GLY A 123 -0.45 8.33 -5.74
N LYS A 124 0.82 8.56 -5.36
CA LYS A 124 2.00 8.01 -6.06
C LYS A 124 1.95 6.47 -6.06
N TRP A 125 1.70 5.85 -4.91
CA TRP A 125 1.64 4.38 -4.81
C TRP A 125 0.43 3.79 -5.52
N GLU A 126 -0.74 4.45 -5.48
CA GLU A 126 -1.89 4.08 -6.33
C GLU A 126 -1.49 4.04 -7.81
N ARG A 127 -0.78 5.08 -8.30
CA ARG A 127 -0.35 5.16 -9.69
C ARG A 127 0.62 4.04 -10.06
N ILE A 128 1.68 3.85 -9.27
CA ILE A 128 2.71 2.81 -9.50
C ILE A 128 2.06 1.44 -9.58
N ILE A 129 1.19 1.09 -8.63
CA ILE A 129 0.50 -0.20 -8.61
C ILE A 129 -0.37 -0.35 -9.86
N ASN A 130 -1.17 0.66 -10.21
CA ASN A 130 -2.06 0.58 -11.37
C ASN A 130 -1.31 0.52 -12.71
N GLU A 131 -0.13 1.13 -12.84
CA GLU A 131 0.73 1.00 -14.02
C GLU A 131 1.20 -0.46 -14.21
N LEU A 132 1.63 -1.11 -13.14
CA LEU A 132 2.01 -2.54 -13.17
C LEU A 132 0.82 -3.45 -13.51
N LEU A 133 -0.36 -3.16 -12.94
CA LEU A 133 -1.58 -3.91 -13.25
C LEU A 133 -2.03 -3.74 -14.72
N LYS A 134 -1.82 -2.56 -15.32
CA LYS A 134 -2.14 -2.30 -16.73
C LYS A 134 -1.19 -3.02 -17.68
N TYR A 135 0.12 -2.95 -17.44
CA TYR A 135 1.12 -3.61 -18.30
C TYR A 135 0.79 -5.10 -18.46
N ARG A 136 0.36 -5.76 -17.38
CA ARG A 136 -0.08 -7.16 -17.42
C ARG A 136 -1.28 -7.41 -18.33
N LYS A 137 -2.29 -6.54 -18.32
CA LYS A 137 -3.49 -6.70 -19.16
C LYS A 137 -3.13 -6.67 -20.64
N THR A 138 -2.19 -5.81 -21.03
CA THR A 138 -1.74 -5.69 -22.42
C THR A 138 -0.90 -6.89 -22.88
N THR A 139 0.08 -7.33 -22.08
CA THR A 139 0.94 -8.48 -22.46
C THR A 139 0.18 -9.81 -22.51
N SER A 140 -0.88 -9.96 -21.70
CA SER A 140 -1.73 -11.18 -21.71
C SER A 140 -2.57 -11.31 -22.99
N LEU A 141 -2.93 -10.19 -23.63
CA LEU A 141 -3.70 -10.17 -24.87
C LEU A 141 -2.84 -10.50 -26.09
N GLU A 142 -1.58 -10.05 -26.14
CA GLU A 142 -0.69 -10.29 -27.30
C GLU A 142 -0.26 -11.76 -27.44
N THR A 143 -0.26 -12.53 -26.34
CA THR A 143 0.09 -13.95 -26.37
C THR A 143 -1.07 -14.82 -26.87
N SER A 144 -2.32 -14.32 -26.80
CA SER A 144 -3.53 -15.02 -27.24
C SER A 144 -3.87 -14.83 -28.72
N LEU A 145 -3.12 -13.98 -29.44
CA LEU A 145 -3.30 -13.69 -30.88
C LEU A 145 -2.23 -14.33 -31.77
N LYS A 146 -1.33 -15.15 -31.20
CA LYS A 146 -0.24 -15.85 -31.92
C LYS A 146 -0.43 -17.38 -31.99
N LEU A 147 -1.61 -17.89 -31.67
CA LEU A 147 -2.03 -19.28 -31.85
C LEU A 147 -3.21 -19.33 -32.83
#